data_AF-A0A1B6L2V1-F1
#
_entry.id   AF-A0A1B6L2V1-F1
#
_cell.length_a   1.000
_cell.length_b   1.000
_cell.length_c   1.000
_cell.angle_alpha   90.00
_cell.angle_beta   90.00
_cell.angle_gamma   90.00
#
_symmetry.space_group_name_H-M   'P 1'
#
loop_
_entity.id
_entity.type
_entity.pdbx_description
1 polymer ?
#
loop_
_entity_poly.entity_id
_entity_poly.type
_entity_poly.pdbx_seq_one_letter_code
_entity_poly.pdbx_strand_id
1 'polypeptide(L)'
;ARSCLTISTRLKWSPVLEFCSWDLMAVTIAVHGSAQPLIISSAYLPYNKAELPPLREVYALVDHAARLQEDILIGCVANSHNKHYWRPLKNEANGRGSFLQE
;
A
#
# COMPACT_ATOMS: atom_id res chain seq x y z
N ALA A 1 11.01 -10.21 6.41
CA ALA A 1 10.12 -9.18 5.83
C ALA A 1 9.58 -9.69 4.51
N ARG A 2 8.27 -9.56 4.26
CA ARG A 2 7.61 -9.92 2.98
C ARG A 2 7.40 -8.72 2.07
N SER A 3 7.40 -7.52 2.64
CA SER A 3 7.42 -6.25 1.92
C SER A 3 8.75 -5.51 2.18
N CYS A 4 9.23 -4.78 1.18
CA CYS A 4 10.38 -3.90 1.28
C CYS A 4 10.25 -2.71 0.31
N LEU A 5 11.04 -1.67 0.58
CA LEU A 5 11.25 -0.53 -0.31
C LEU A 5 12.76 -0.40 -0.55
N THR A 6 13.14 -0.23 -1.82
CA THR A 6 14.51 0.15 -2.19
C THR A 6 14.50 1.62 -2.59
N ILE A 7 15.23 2.45 -1.86
CA ILE A 7 15.19 3.91 -2.02
C ILE A 7 16.56 4.39 -2.46
N SER A 8 16.61 5.26 -3.47
CA SER A 8 17.85 5.90 -3.91
C SER A 8 18.44 6.74 -2.79
N THR A 9 19.75 6.65 -2.58
CA THR A 9 20.49 7.46 -1.59
C THR A 9 20.45 8.96 -1.87
N ARG A 10 19.97 9.36 -3.06
CA ARG A 10 19.81 10.77 -3.45
C ARG A 10 18.52 11.39 -2.91
N LEU A 11 17.58 10.57 -2.43
CA LEU A 11 16.32 11.03 -1.88
C LEU A 11 16.45 11.25 -0.38
N LYS A 12 15.84 12.33 0.12
CA LYS A 12 15.62 12.50 1.56
C LYS A 12 14.36 11.75 1.94
N TRP A 13 14.50 10.80 2.86
CA TRP A 13 13.39 9.97 3.32
C TRP A 13 13.49 9.66 4.81
N SER A 14 12.36 9.35 5.41
CA SER A 14 12.27 8.87 6.80
C SER A 14 11.20 7.78 6.91
N PRO A 15 11.40 6.74 7.73
CA PRO A 15 10.39 5.70 7.93
C PRO A 15 9.20 6.22 8.74
N VAL A 16 7.99 5.80 8.38
CA VAL A 16 6.79 6.01 9.21
C VAL A 16 6.62 4.77 10.10
N LEU A 17 7.45 4.73 11.16
CA LEU A 17 7.70 3.51 11.96
C LEU A 17 6.43 2.85 12.51
N GLU A 18 5.39 3.63 12.83
CA GLU A 18 4.10 3.13 13.33
C GLU A 18 3.41 2.15 12.36
N PHE A 19 3.63 2.29 11.05
CA PHE A 19 3.00 1.43 10.02
C PHE A 19 3.94 0.36 9.46
N CYS A 20 5.22 0.35 9.87
CA CYS A 20 6.19 -0.62 9.39
C CYS A 20 6.01 -1.96 10.11
N SER A 21 5.81 -3.03 9.33
CA SER A 21 5.62 -4.39 9.80
C SER A 21 6.27 -5.39 8.83
N TRP A 22 6.03 -6.69 9.04
CA TRP A 22 6.48 -7.72 8.10
C TRP A 22 5.81 -7.61 6.72
N ASP A 23 4.61 -7.03 6.65
CA ASP A 23 3.74 -6.99 5.47
C ASP A 23 3.58 -5.59 4.88
N LEU A 24 3.94 -4.55 5.62
CA LEU A 24 3.75 -3.16 5.21
C LEU A 24 5.02 -2.39 5.52
N MET A 25 5.52 -1.65 4.54
CA MET A 25 6.60 -0.69 4.73
C MET A 25 6.12 0.67 4.25
N ALA A 26 6.35 1.71 5.05
CA ALA A 26 5.96 3.07 4.72
C ALA A 26 7.10 4.04 5.02
N VAL A 27 7.36 4.95 4.08
CA VAL A 27 8.33 6.02 4.23
C VAL A 27 7.73 7.32 3.73
N THR A 28 8.18 8.41 4.31
CA THR A 28 7.92 9.76 3.83
C THR A 28 9.10 10.19 2.97
N ILE A 29 8.85 10.74 1.78
CA ILE A 29 9.88 11.26 0.87
C ILE A 29 9.63 12.75 0.63
N ALA A 30 10.68 13.56 0.74
CA ALA A 30 10.61 14.98 0.38
C ALA A 30 10.55 15.14 -1.14
N VAL A 31 9.54 15.85 -1.64
CA VAL A 31 9.36 16.15 -3.07
C VAL A 31 9.82 17.57 -3.35
N HIS A 32 10.78 17.75 -4.25
CA HIS A 32 11.29 19.08 -4.59
C HIS A 32 10.19 19.94 -5.23
N GLY A 33 9.97 21.14 -4.69
CA GLY A 33 8.91 22.05 -5.16
C GLY A 33 7.54 21.76 -4.56
N SER A 34 7.41 20.76 -3.67
CA SER A 34 6.22 20.54 -2.85
C SER A 34 6.51 20.90 -1.40
N ALA A 35 5.57 21.59 -0.76
CA ALA A 35 5.59 21.79 0.69
C ALA A 35 5.12 20.55 1.46
N GLN A 36 4.36 19.67 0.80
CA GLN A 36 3.84 18.44 1.38
C GLN A 36 4.72 17.26 0.97
N PRO A 37 5.17 16.46 1.94
CA PRO A 37 5.89 15.25 1.62
C PRO A 37 4.95 14.17 1.05
N LEU A 38 5.54 13.19 0.37
CA LEU A 38 4.83 12.06 -0.23
C LEU A 38 5.09 10.80 0.60
N ILE A 39 4.02 10.13 1.04
CA ILE A 39 4.14 8.79 1.63
C ILE A 39 4.27 7.77 0.49
N ILE A 40 5.35 7.00 0.49
CA ILE A 40 5.53 5.83 -0.35
C ILE A 40 5.40 4.58 0.49
N SER A 41 4.57 3.63 0.05
CA SER A 41 4.36 2.39 0.75
C SER A 41 4.43 1.17 -0.17
N SER A 42 4.92 0.07 0.39
CA SER A 42 4.89 -1.26 -0.21
C SER A 42 4.12 -2.20 0.72
N ALA A 43 3.10 -2.88 0.20
CA ALA A 43 2.24 -3.77 0.97
C ALA A 43 2.16 -5.18 0.37
N TYR A 44 2.32 -6.19 1.19
CA TYR A 44 2.05 -7.58 0.86
C TYR A 44 0.79 -8.03 1.58
N LEU A 45 -0.27 -8.34 0.83
CA LEU A 45 -1.57 -8.77 1.37
C LEU A 45 -1.67 -10.30 1.25
N PRO A 46 -1.42 -11.09 2.31
CA PRO A 46 -1.26 -12.53 2.18
C PRO A 46 -2.55 -13.22 1.74
N TYR A 47 -2.43 -14.16 0.80
CA TYR A 47 -3.58 -14.96 0.31
C TYR A 47 -4.27 -15.77 1.42
N ASN A 48 -3.49 -16.26 2.39
CA ASN A 48 -3.94 -17.17 3.44
C ASN A 48 -4.44 -16.48 4.72
N LYS A 49 -4.51 -15.15 4.77
CA LYS A 49 -5.12 -14.46 5.91
C LYS A 49 -6.65 -14.54 5.81
N ALA A 50 -7.33 -14.79 6.94
CA ALA A 50 -8.78 -14.77 7.01
C ALA A 50 -9.36 -13.37 6.69
N GLU A 51 -8.62 -12.32 7.06
CA GLU A 51 -8.94 -10.94 6.72
C GLU A 51 -8.88 -10.72 5.20
N LEU A 52 -9.92 -10.07 4.68
CA LEU A 52 -10.00 -9.68 3.27
C LEU A 52 -9.18 -8.40 3.04
N PRO A 53 -8.49 -8.26 1.90
CA PRO A 53 -7.71 -7.06 1.60
C PRO A 53 -8.62 -5.85 1.27
N PRO A 54 -8.20 -4.60 1.57
CA PRO A 54 -6.95 -4.21 2.22
C PRO A 54 -6.92 -4.61 3.70
N LEU A 55 -5.72 -4.85 4.23
CA LEU A 55 -5.54 -5.09 5.66
C LEU A 55 -5.81 -3.80 6.45
N ARG A 56 -6.22 -3.93 7.72
CA ARG A 56 -6.43 -2.81 8.65
C ARG A 56 -5.26 -1.81 8.67
N GLU A 57 -4.02 -2.27 8.59
CA GLU A 57 -2.84 -1.39 8.62
C GLU A 57 -2.75 -0.50 7.37
N VAL A 58 -3.21 -0.99 6.20
CA VAL A 58 -3.27 -0.19 4.98
C VAL A 58 -4.32 0.91 5.10
N TYR A 59 -5.50 0.59 5.65
CA TYR A 59 -6.53 1.60 5.93
C TYR A 59 -6.02 2.67 6.91
N ALA A 60 -5.39 2.24 8.01
CA ALA A 60 -4.85 3.16 9.01
C ALA A 60 -3.77 4.09 8.43
N LEU A 61 -2.95 3.61 7.48
CA LEU A 61 -1.97 4.42 6.77
C LEU A 61 -2.64 5.45 5.84
N VAL A 62 -3.71 5.08 5.14
CA VAL A 62 -4.47 6.01 4.30
C VAL A 62 -5.15 7.08 5.14
N ASP A 63 -5.77 6.70 6.27
CA ASP A 63 -6.38 7.64 7.21
C ASP A 63 -5.34 8.59 7.83
N HIS A 64 -4.13 8.09 8.11
CA HIS A 64 -3.02 8.91 8.56
C HIS A 64 -2.61 9.95 7.51
N ALA A 65 -2.40 9.53 6.26
CA ALA A 65 -2.08 10.42 5.15
C ALA A 65 -3.15 11.51 4.98
N ALA A 66 -4.43 11.12 5.01
CA ALA A 66 -5.56 12.04 4.87
C ALA A 66 -5.60 13.09 5.99
N ARG A 67 -5.37 12.69 7.26
CA ARG A 67 -5.33 13.63 8.40
C ARG A 67 -4.20 14.64 8.31
N LEU A 68 -3.05 14.24 7.76
CA LEU A 68 -1.90 15.12 7.57
C LEU A 68 -1.92 15.89 6.26
N GLN A 69 -2.92 15.64 5.40
CA GLN A 69 -2.99 16.18 4.04
C GLN A 69 -1.72 15.84 3.25
N GLU A 70 -1.20 14.63 3.42
CA GLU A 70 -0.05 14.12 2.66
C GLU A 70 -0.55 13.28 1.50
N ASP A 71 0.11 13.45 0.34
CA ASP A 71 -0.10 12.54 -0.78
C ASP A 71 0.43 11.15 -0.43
N ILE A 72 -0.20 10.11 -0.97
CA ILE A 72 0.21 8.73 -0.72
C ILE A 72 0.21 7.89 -1.99
N LEU A 73 1.25 7.07 -2.16
CA LEU A 73 1.36 6.03 -3.18
C LEU A 73 1.63 4.68 -2.53
N ILE A 74 0.76 3.71 -2.78
CA ILE A 74 0.89 2.34 -2.26
C ILE A 74 1.06 1.37 -3.43
N GLY A 75 2.24 0.77 -3.53
CA GLY A 75 2.45 -0.43 -4.34
C GLY A 75 2.10 -1.67 -3.53
N CYS A 76 1.40 -2.64 -4.12
CA CYS A 76 1.07 -3.85 -3.38
C CYS A 76 0.99 -5.13 -4.20
N VAL A 77 1.18 -6.26 -3.51
CA VAL A 77 0.77 -7.58 -3.97
C VAL A 77 -0.51 -7.93 -3.24
N ALA A 78 -1.66 -7.74 -3.90
CA ALA A 78 -2.97 -7.85 -3.26
C ALA A 78 -3.46 -9.30 -3.04
N ASN A 79 -2.93 -10.26 -3.81
CA ASN A 79 -3.44 -11.65 -3.89
C ASN A 79 -4.97 -11.70 -4.06
N SER A 80 -5.53 -10.72 -4.75
CA SER A 80 -6.96 -10.44 -4.87
C SER A 80 -7.27 -9.86 -6.25
N HIS A 81 -8.47 -10.15 -6.74
CA HIS A 81 -8.87 -9.81 -8.10
C HIS A 81 -10.11 -8.93 -8.11
N ASN A 82 -10.08 -7.93 -8.98
CA ASN A 82 -11.19 -7.04 -9.27
C ASN A 82 -11.46 -7.02 -10.78
N LYS A 83 -12.72 -7.24 -11.19
CA LYS A 83 -13.12 -7.33 -12.60
C LYS A 83 -13.24 -5.96 -13.29
N HIS A 84 -13.28 -4.88 -12.52
CA HIS A 84 -13.47 -3.52 -13.02
C HIS A 84 -12.15 -2.75 -13.12
N TYR A 85 -11.33 -2.77 -12.07
CA TYR A 85 -10.18 -1.85 -11.95
C TYR A 85 -8.84 -2.44 -12.41
N TRP A 86 -8.48 -3.67 -12.03
CA TRP A 86 -7.16 -4.28 -12.34
C TRP A 86 -7.26 -5.68 -12.95
N ARG A 87 -8.34 -5.91 -13.72
CA ARG A 87 -8.77 -7.15 -14.38
C ARG A 87 -7.72 -8.28 -14.46
N PRO A 88 -7.99 -9.46 -13.87
CA PRO A 88 -7.17 -10.65 -14.12
C PRO A 88 -7.27 -11.14 -15.55
N LEU A 89 -6.27 -11.93 -15.96
CA LEU A 89 -6.37 -12.80 -17.12
C LEU A 89 -7.51 -13.83 -16.93
N LYS A 90 -8.10 -14.24 -18.05
CA LYS A 90 -9.27 -15.12 -18.06
C LYS A 90 -8.95 -16.43 -17.35
N ASN A 91 -9.81 -16.84 -16.40
CA ASN A 91 -9.69 -18.04 -15.56
C ASN A 91 -8.63 -18.01 -14.44
N GLU A 92 -8.02 -16.86 -14.15
CA GLU A 92 -7.04 -16.72 -13.05
C GLU A 92 -7.61 -15.98 -11.82
N ALA A 93 -8.89 -15.62 -11.84
CA ALA A 93 -9.53 -14.85 -10.77
C ALA A 93 -9.88 -15.72 -9.55
N ASN A 94 -9.45 -15.27 -8.38
CA ASN A 94 -9.94 -15.75 -7.08
C ASN A 94 -11.07 -14.82 -6.54
N GLY A 95 -11.77 -15.27 -5.50
CA GLY A 95 -12.87 -14.52 -4.88
C GLY A 95 -12.44 -13.41 -3.89
N ARG A 96 -11.15 -13.26 -3.56
CA ARG A 96 -10.65 -12.40 -2.46
C ARG A 96 -10.80 -10.87 -2.71
N GLY A 97 -11.44 -10.45 -3.79
CA GLY A 97 -11.69 -9.03 -4.12
C GLY A 97 -13.02 -8.80 -4.82
N SER A 98 -13.90 -9.80 -4.84
CA SER A 98 -15.19 -9.68 -5.53
C SER A 98 -16.15 -8.70 -4.86
N PHE A 99 -15.98 -8.45 -3.56
CA PHE A 99 -16.77 -7.49 -2.80
C PHE A 99 -16.41 -6.03 -3.13
N LEU A 100 -15.27 -5.77 -3.78
CA LEU A 100 -14.84 -4.43 -4.21
C LEU A 100 -15.42 -4.06 -5.59
N GLN A 101 -16.53 -4.69 -6.01
CA GLN A 101 -17.17 -4.50 -7.32
C GLN A 101 -18.37 -3.55 -7.28
N GLU A 102 -18.73 -3.03 -6.11
CA GLU A 102 -19.69 -1.93 -5.94
C GLU A 102 -19.04 -0.57 -6.26
#